data_AF-A0A417YPQ5-F1
#
_entry.id   AF-A0A417YPQ5-F1
#
_cell.length_a   1.000
_cell.length_b   1.000
_cell.length_c   1.000
_cell.angle_alpha   90.00
_cell.angle_beta   90.00
_cell.angle_gamma   90.00
#
_symmetry.space_group_name_H-M   'P 1'
#
loop_
_entity.id
_entity.type
_entity.pdbx_description
1 polymer ?
#
loop_
_entity_poly.entity_id
_entity_poly.type
_entity_poly.pdbx_seq_one_letter_code
_entity_poly.pdbx_strand_id
1 'polypeptide(L)' 'MVFNLNEIQVADDAERLIILRKRLNLSQFQFAKELEISTSYLGQVERGELPFSPHLLAKINNYLKREKELDEQDIFSHI' A
#
# COMPACT_ATOMS: atom_id res chain seq x y z
N MET A 1 11.85 -24.48 -2.52
CA MET A 1 11.59 -24.46 -3.97
C MET A 1 10.08 -24.41 -4.12
N VAL A 2 9.56 -23.40 -4.82
CA VAL A 2 8.12 -23.24 -5.07
C VAL A 2 7.79 -24.00 -6.36
N PHE A 3 6.75 -24.84 -6.35
CA PHE A 3 6.39 -25.69 -7.49
C PHE A 3 5.12 -25.24 -8.18
N ASN A 4 4.26 -24.47 -7.49
CA ASN A 4 3.02 -23.92 -8.04
C ASN A 4 2.88 -22.42 -7.75
N LEU A 5 2.27 -21.66 -8.68
CA LEU A 5 2.01 -20.23 -8.49
C LEU A 5 1.21 -19.93 -7.21
N ASN A 6 0.25 -20.80 -6.88
CA ASN A 6 -0.62 -20.64 -5.70
C ASN A 6 0.12 -20.87 -4.37
N GLU A 7 1.34 -21.39 -4.40
CA GLU A 7 2.19 -21.56 -3.22
C GLU A 7 3.00 -20.29 -2.90
N ILE A 8 3.01 -19.29 -3.80
CA ILE A 8 3.71 -18.02 -3.56
C ILE A 8 3.02 -17.29 -2.40
N GLN A 9 3.81 -17.03 -1.36
CA GLN A 9 3.43 -16.22 -0.21
C GLN A 9 4.18 -14.90 -0.25
N VAL A 10 3.60 -13.90 0.40
CA VAL A 10 4.26 -12.60 0.55
C VAL A 10 5.49 -12.76 1.44
N ALA A 11 6.66 -12.45 0.89
CA ALA A 11 7.95 -12.66 1.53
C ALA A 11 8.26 -11.57 2.58
N ASP A 12 8.03 -10.30 2.23
CA ASP A 12 8.42 -9.17 3.05
C ASP A 12 7.46 -7.96 2.94
N ASP A 13 7.76 -6.91 3.71
CA ASP A 13 6.93 -5.71 3.78
C ASP A 13 6.96 -4.85 2.51
N ALA A 14 8.06 -4.90 1.74
CA ALA A 14 8.12 -4.23 0.44
C ALA A 14 7.16 -4.91 -0.55
N GLU A 15 7.10 -6.24 -0.54
CA GLU A 15 6.13 -6.98 -1.33
C GLU A 15 4.68 -6.73 -0.87
N ARG A 16 4.42 -6.69 0.45
CA ARG A 16 3.11 -6.29 1.01
C ARG A 16 2.69 -4.92 0.48
N LEU A 17 3.62 -3.96 0.47
CA LEU A 17 3.39 -2.59 0.00
C LEU A 17 3.03 -2.54 -1.48
N ILE A 18 3.77 -3.26 -2.33
CA ILE A 18 3.51 -3.32 -3.77
C ILE A 18 2.13 -3.91 -4.05
N ILE A 19 1.79 -5.02 -3.37
CA ILE A 19 0.50 -5.69 -3.54
C ILE A 19 -0.64 -4.77 -3.12
N LEU A 20 -0.52 -4.11 -1.98
CA LEU A 20 -1.52 -3.15 -1.50
C LEU A 20 -1.75 -2.03 -2.52
N ARG A 21 -0.68 -1.35 -2.95
CA ARG A 21 -0.77 -0.25 -3.91
C ARG A 21 -1.43 -0.68 -5.22
N LYS A 22 -1.08 -1.85 -5.73
CA LYS A 22 -1.68 -2.41 -6.96
C LYS A 22 -3.16 -2.73 -6.78
N ARG A 23 -3.58 -3.24 -5.61
CA ARG A 23 -4.99 -3.50 -5.30
C ARG A 23 -5.83 -2.22 -5.20
N LEU A 24 -5.22 -1.13 -4.75
CA LEU A 24 -5.82 0.21 -4.76
C LEU A 24 -5.85 0.84 -6.17
N ASN A 25 -5.29 0.16 -7.18
CA ASN A 25 -5.16 0.66 -8.56
C ASN A 25 -4.40 2.01 -8.66
N LEU A 26 -3.39 2.21 -7.80
CA LEU A 26 -2.59 3.43 -7.76
C LEU A 26 -1.20 3.24 -8.39
N SER A 27 -0.76 4.25 -9.13
CA SER A 27 0.65 4.42 -9.48
C SER A 27 1.50 4.74 -8.22
N GLN A 28 2.81 4.54 -8.28
CA GLN A 28 3.72 4.97 -7.20
C GLN A 28 3.57 6.47 -6.91
N PHE A 29 3.37 7.30 -7.94
CA PHE A 29 3.18 8.73 -7.78
C PHE A 29 1.89 9.06 -7.01
N GLN A 30 0.76 8.46 -7.40
CA GLN A 30 -0.52 8.69 -6.72
C GLN A 30 -0.46 8.21 -5.27
N PHE A 31 0.05 7.01 -5.02
CA PHE A 31 0.10 6.49 -3.66
C PHE A 31 1.05 7.28 -2.76
N ALA A 32 2.22 7.68 -3.28
CA ALA A 32 3.13 8.56 -2.54
C ALA A 32 2.47 9.90 -2.18
N LYS A 33 1.65 10.45 -3.09
CA LYS A 33 0.87 11.67 -2.83
C LYS A 33 -0.15 11.47 -1.71
N GLU A 34 -0.92 10.39 -1.71
CA GLU A 34 -1.90 10.07 -0.64
C GLU A 34 -1.26 9.85 0.74
N LEU A 35 -0.02 9.33 0.74
CA LEU A 35 0.77 9.11 1.94
C LEU A 35 1.58 10.34 2.37
N GLU A 36 1.56 11.43 1.59
CA GLU A 36 2.38 12.64 1.81
C GLU A 36 3.87 12.30 1.97
N ILE A 37 4.42 11.54 1.03
CA ILE A 37 5.84 11.19 0.92
C ILE A 37 6.33 11.42 -0.52
N SER A 38 7.65 11.37 -0.73
CA SER A 38 8.17 11.47 -2.10
C SER A 38 7.98 10.15 -2.86
N THR A 39 7.67 10.24 -4.16
CA THR A 39 7.61 9.08 -5.05
C THR A 39 8.93 8.31 -5.10
N SER A 40 10.07 9.03 -5.02
CA SER A 40 11.40 8.42 -4.94
C SER A 40 11.52 7.55 -3.70
N TYR A 41 11.16 8.07 -2.52
CA TYR A 41 11.23 7.31 -1.27
C TYR A 41 10.38 6.04 -1.34
N LEU A 42 9.14 6.15 -1.81
CA LEU A 42 8.26 4.98 -2.00
C LEU A 42 8.90 3.95 -2.94
N GLY A 43 9.43 4.39 -4.09
CA GLY A 43 10.08 3.50 -5.05
C GLY A 43 11.32 2.82 -4.50
N GLN A 44 12.13 3.50 -3.68
CA GLN A 44 13.31 2.92 -3.03
C GLN A 44 12.91 1.86 -1.99
N VAL A 45 11.83 2.08 -1.23
CA VAL A 45 11.29 1.07 -0.31
C VAL A 45 10.76 -0.15 -1.06
N GLU A 46 9.99 0.05 -2.14
CA GLU A 46 9.47 -1.06 -2.95
C GLU A 46 10.57 -1.89 -3.64
N ARG A 47 11.72 -1.29 -3.95
CA ARG A 47 12.88 -2.00 -4.51
C ARG A 47 13.78 -2.63 -3.42
N GLY A 48 13.46 -2.45 -2.14
CA GLY A 48 14.28 -2.93 -1.03
C GLY A 48 15.59 -2.14 -0.81
N GLU A 49 15.74 -0.97 -1.45
CA GLU A 49 16.91 -0.09 -1.28
C GLU A 49 16.86 0.67 0.05
N LEU A 50 15.65 0.93 0.56
CA LEU A 50 15.40 1.51 1.87
C LEU A 50 14.50 0.60 2.70
N PRO A 51 14.72 0.54 4.03
CA PRO A 51 13.91 -0.28 4.90
C PRO A 51 12.47 0.24 5.00
N PHE A 52 11.53 -0.69 5.19
CA PHE A 52 10.16 -0.37 5.51
C PHE A 52 10.07 0.18 6.94
N SER A 53 9.84 1.49 7.06
CA SER A 53 9.90 2.16 8.36
C SER A 53 8.57 2.09 9.13
N PRO A 54 8.58 2.10 10.48
CA PRO A 54 7.37 2.22 11.28
C PRO A 54 6.54 3.48 10.96
N HIS A 55 7.21 4.56 10.56
CA HIS A 55 6.54 5.80 10.16
C HIS A 55 5.74 5.63 8.85
N LEU A 56 6.33 4.92 7.88
CA LEU A 56 5.64 4.57 6.63
C LEU A 56 4.42 3.68 6.92
N LEU A 57 4.57 2.69 7.81
CA LEU A 57 3.45 1.84 8.25
C LEU A 57 2.30 2.67 8.82
N ALA A 58 2.61 3.63 9.71
CA ALA A 58 1.60 4.50 10.30
C ALA A 58 0.86 5.34 9.25
N LYS A 59 1.58 5.91 8.27
CA LYS A 59 0.98 6.66 7.16
C LYS A 59 0.05 5.78 6.33
N ILE A 60 0.46 4.55 6.01
CA ILE A 60 -0.37 3.60 5.27
C ILE A 60 -1.64 3.24 6.05
N ASN A 61 -1.52 2.90 7.33
CA ASN A 61 -2.68 2.56 8.15
C ASN A 61 -3.66 3.73 8.29
N ASN A 62 -3.15 4.97 8.42
CA ASN A 62 -3.99 6.16 8.46
C ASN A 62 -4.70 6.40 7.12
N TYR A 63 -4.02 6.17 5.99
CA TYR A 63 -4.66 6.22 4.67
C TYR A 63 -5.78 5.18 4.56
N LEU A 64 -5.51 3.90 4.85
CA LEU A 64 -6.51 2.83 4.73
C LEU A 64 -7.72 3.03 5.65
N LYS A 65 -7.50 3.60 6.84
CA LYS A 65 -8.59 3.96 7.75
C LYS A 65 -9.50 5.02 7.13
N ARG A 66 -8.94 6.06 6.52
CA ARG A 66 -9.70 7.12 5.85
C ARG A 66 -10.48 6.58 4.65
N GLU A 67 -9.87 5.76 3.80
CA GLU A 67 -10.56 5.15 2.65
C GLU A 67 -11.76 4.32 3.10
N LYS A 68 -11.60 3.52 4.15
CA LYS A 68 -12.70 2.73 4.71
C LYS A 68 -13.84 3.61 5.23
N GLU A 69 -13.51 4.71 5.93
CA GLU A 69 -14.52 5.66 6.44
C GLU A 69 -15.26 6.40 5.32
N LEU A 70 -14.62 6.61 4.16
CA LEU A 70 -15.25 7.19 2.97
C LEU A 70 -16.18 6.18 2.30
N ASP A 71 -15.71 4.95 2.08
CA ASP A 71 -16.51 3.86 1.49
C ASP A 71 -17.78 3.59 2.31
N GLU A 72 -17.66 3.59 3.64
CA GLU A 72 -18.81 3.40 4.53
C GLU A 72 -19.83 4.54 4.38
N GLN A 73 -19.38 5.80 4.32
CA GLN A 73 -20.28 6.94 4.15
C GLN A 73 -21.00 6.95 2.79
N ASP A 74 -20.31 6.55 1.72
CA ASP A 74 -20.90 6.48 0.39
C ASP A 74 -22.03 5.43 0.32
N ILE A 75 -21.87 4.29 1.00
CA ILE A 75 -22.91 3.25 1.09
C ILE A 75 -24.18 3.78 1.77
N PHE A 76 -24.04 4.54 2.88
CA PHE A 76 -25.19 5.09 3.61
C PHE A 76 -25.82 6.32 2.95
N SER A 77 -25.16 6.94 1.97
CA SER A 77 -25.71 8.08 1.21
C SER A 77 -26.75 7.67 0.14
N HIS A 78 -26.79 6.38 -0.20
CA HIS A 78 -27.62 5.81 -1.26
C HIS A 78 -28.78 4.93 -0.76
N ILE A 79 -29.08 4.97 0.54
CA ILE A 79 -30.22 4.28 1.20
C ILE A 79 -31.20 5.33 1.70
#